data_AF-A0A5C1A964-F1
#
_entry.id   AF-A0A5C1A964-F1
#
_cell.length_a   1.000
_cell.length_b   1.000
_cell.length_c   1.000
_cell.angle_alpha   90.00
_cell.angle_beta   90.00
_cell.angle_gamma   90.00
#
_symmetry.space_group_name_H-M   'P 1'
#
loop_
_entity.id
_entity.type
_entity.pdbx_description
1 polymer ?
#
loop_
_entity_poly.entity_id
_entity_poly.type
_entity_poly.pdbx_seq_one_letter_code
_entity_poly.pdbx_strand_id
1 'polypeptide(L)'
;MASGKRGEGPNKMQLVRDAMEALGPKAKPVEIQKHIKDASNEDMNTQMISTYKSMIKKGPKGAKAKTPGRPAKAGATPKGEPMNIADDVILLRKLVTRLGARQIHQLIDVLS
;
A
#
# COMPACT_ATOMS: atom_id res chain seq x y z
N MET A 1 -26.53 2.43 9.39
CA MET A 1 -25.55 2.76 8.33
C MET A 1 -24.67 3.89 8.82
N ALA A 2 -23.34 3.73 8.89
CA ALA A 2 -22.34 4.79 8.67
C ALA A 2 -20.94 4.23 8.94
N SER A 3 -20.12 4.18 7.88
CA SER A 3 -18.76 3.63 7.84
C SER A 3 -17.80 4.35 8.77
N GLY A 4 -16.98 3.56 9.48
CA GLY A 4 -15.85 4.04 10.27
C GLY A 4 -14.77 4.71 9.41
N LYS A 5 -14.27 5.83 9.93
CA LYS A 5 -13.17 6.65 9.41
C LYS A 5 -11.94 5.78 9.10
N ARG A 6 -11.53 5.75 7.83
CA ARG A 6 -10.23 5.20 7.38
C ARG A 6 -9.22 6.34 7.29
N GLY A 7 -8.09 6.15 7.96
CA GLY A 7 -6.84 6.93 8.03
C GLY A 7 -6.75 8.24 7.22
N GLU A 8 -6.56 9.34 7.95
CA GLU A 8 -6.17 10.67 7.46
C GLU A 8 -4.70 10.70 6.99
N GLY A 9 -4.46 10.12 5.82
CA GLY A 9 -3.38 10.50 4.92
C GLY A 9 -3.96 10.44 3.50
N PRO A 10 -3.50 11.27 2.54
CA PRO A 10 -4.01 11.23 1.18
C PRO A 10 -3.88 9.80 0.67
N ASN A 11 -5.03 9.15 0.50
CA ASN A 11 -5.06 7.77 0.07
C ASN A 11 -4.64 7.80 -1.40
N LYS A 12 -3.40 7.43 -1.68
CA LYS A 12 -2.83 7.39 -3.04
C LYS A 12 -3.73 6.64 -4.02
N MET A 13 -4.44 5.62 -3.55
CA MET A 13 -5.43 4.89 -4.34
C MET A 13 -6.69 5.73 -4.62
N GLN A 14 -7.10 6.58 -3.70
CA GLN A 14 -8.18 7.55 -3.90
C GLN A 14 -7.74 8.63 -4.90
N LEU A 15 -6.51 9.16 -4.81
CA LEU A 15 -6.00 10.11 -5.80
C LEU A 15 -5.96 9.53 -7.21
N VAL A 16 -5.54 8.26 -7.36
CA VAL A 16 -5.58 7.57 -8.65
C VAL A 16 -7.02 7.34 -9.13
N ARG A 17 -7.96 7.07 -8.22
CA ARG A 17 -9.39 6.94 -8.56
C ARG A 17 -9.96 8.28 -9.03
N ASP A 18 -9.72 9.36 -8.31
CA ASP A 18 -10.19 10.72 -8.64
C ASP A 18 -9.60 11.16 -10.00
N ALA A 19 -8.30 10.91 -10.23
CA ALA A 19 -7.66 11.19 -11.51
C ALA A 19 -8.21 10.30 -12.66
N MET A 20 -8.58 9.05 -12.39
CA MET A 20 -9.24 8.19 -13.37
C MET A 20 -10.70 8.61 -13.66
N GLU A 21 -11.40 9.21 -12.71
CA GLU A 21 -12.73 9.78 -12.90
C GLU A 21 -12.67 11.06 -13.74
N ALA A 22 -11.67 11.93 -13.50
CA ALA A 22 -11.47 13.17 -14.25
C ALA A 22 -10.99 12.97 -15.69
N LEU A 23 -10.00 12.08 -15.91
CA LEU A 23 -9.40 11.83 -17.24
C LEU A 23 -10.06 10.67 -18.01
N GLY A 24 -10.87 9.87 -17.32
CA GLY A 24 -11.53 8.70 -17.86
C GLY A 24 -10.69 7.41 -17.83
N PRO A 25 -11.33 6.24 -18.00
CA PRO A 25 -10.72 4.91 -17.78
C PRO A 25 -9.60 4.56 -18.78
N LYS A 26 -9.49 5.28 -19.89
CA LYS A 26 -8.46 5.08 -20.93
C LYS A 26 -7.21 5.93 -20.75
N ALA A 27 -7.18 6.86 -19.79
CA ALA A 27 -6.04 7.76 -19.56
C ALA A 27 -4.74 6.98 -19.34
N LYS A 28 -3.65 7.41 -19.97
CA LYS A 28 -2.34 6.78 -19.83
C LYS A 28 -1.79 7.06 -18.43
N PRO A 29 -1.00 6.14 -17.83
CA PRO A 29 -0.40 6.35 -16.51
C PRO A 29 0.39 7.66 -16.38
N VAL A 30 0.99 8.14 -17.49
CA VAL A 30 1.71 9.42 -17.56
C VAL A 30 0.77 10.63 -17.44
N GLU A 31 -0.44 10.55 -17.99
CA GLU A 31 -1.44 11.63 -17.90
C GLU A 31 -2.03 11.69 -16.48
N ILE A 32 -2.28 10.52 -15.89
CA ILE A 32 -2.69 10.39 -14.50
C ILE A 32 -1.61 10.94 -13.57
N GLN A 33 -0.34 10.65 -13.83
CA GLN A 33 0.79 11.20 -13.06
C GLN A 33 0.82 12.73 -13.11
N LYS A 34 0.69 13.32 -14.30
CA LYS A 34 0.65 14.78 -14.47
C LYS A 34 -0.51 15.38 -13.67
N HIS A 35 -1.70 14.81 -13.81
CA HIS A 35 -2.88 15.31 -13.11
C HIS A 35 -2.76 15.19 -11.58
N ILE A 36 -2.17 14.12 -11.05
CA ILE A 36 -1.97 13.98 -9.61
C ILE A 36 -0.85 14.90 -9.09
N LYS A 37 0.19 15.11 -9.90
CA LYS A 37 1.24 16.08 -9.58
C LYS A 37 0.68 17.51 -9.53
N ASP A 38 -0.18 17.88 -10.48
CA ASP A 38 -0.82 19.20 -10.52
C ASP A 38 -1.88 19.37 -9.42
N ALA A 39 -2.67 18.33 -9.12
CA ALA A 39 -3.79 18.41 -8.17
C ALA A 39 -3.41 18.17 -6.70
N SER A 40 -2.38 17.37 -6.43
CA SER A 40 -2.04 16.94 -5.07
C SER A 40 -0.57 17.16 -4.71
N ASN A 41 0.24 17.70 -5.62
CA ASN A 41 1.67 17.94 -5.45
C ASN A 41 2.45 16.69 -4.98
N GLU A 42 1.92 15.50 -5.30
CA GLU A 42 2.46 14.22 -4.88
C GLU A 42 3.06 13.49 -6.09
N ASP A 43 4.36 13.23 -6.05
CA ASP A 43 5.05 12.53 -7.13
C ASP A 43 4.87 11.01 -6.97
N MET A 44 3.98 10.43 -7.80
CA MET A 44 3.80 9.00 -7.88
C MET A 44 4.53 8.40 -9.07
N ASN A 45 5.24 7.29 -8.82
CA ASN A 45 5.86 6.51 -9.87
C ASN A 45 4.80 5.90 -10.81
N THR A 46 5.03 5.96 -12.12
CA THR A 46 4.17 5.38 -13.16
C THR A 46 3.89 3.89 -12.97
N GLN A 47 4.83 3.12 -12.41
CA GLN A 47 4.62 1.70 -12.09
C GLN A 47 3.56 1.50 -11.00
N MET A 48 3.53 2.40 -10.01
CA MET A 48 2.56 2.39 -8.93
C MET A 48 1.17 2.78 -9.43
N ILE A 49 1.09 3.79 -10.30
CA ILE A 49 -0.15 4.20 -10.97
C ILE A 49 -0.73 3.06 -11.83
N SER A 50 0.12 2.34 -12.57
CA SER A 50 -0.31 1.19 -13.38
C SER A 50 -0.90 0.07 -12.52
N THR A 51 -0.26 -0.22 -11.39
CA THR A 51 -0.73 -1.21 -10.41
C THR A 51 -2.08 -0.79 -9.82
N TYR A 52 -2.20 0.45 -9.33
CA TYR A 52 -3.45 0.95 -8.77
C TYR A 52 -4.58 1.01 -9.79
N LYS A 53 -4.31 1.44 -11.03
CA LYS A 53 -5.28 1.40 -12.13
C LYS A 53 -5.80 -0.01 -12.40
N SER A 54 -4.90 -1.01 -12.40
CA SER A 54 -5.26 -2.42 -12.56
C SER A 54 -6.12 -2.94 -11.39
N MET A 55 -5.78 -2.56 -10.15
CA MET A 55 -6.54 -2.92 -8.95
C MET A 55 -7.93 -2.27 -8.93
N ILE A 56 -8.04 -0.99 -9.30
CA ILE A 56 -9.31 -0.27 -9.40
C ILE A 56 -10.20 -0.91 -10.48
N LYS A 57 -9.61 -1.27 -11.64
CA LYS A 57 -10.33 -1.96 -12.73
C LYS A 57 -10.82 -3.36 -12.33
N LYS A 58 -10.04 -4.11 -11.54
CA LYS A 58 -10.36 -5.50 -11.14
C LYS A 58 -11.27 -5.59 -9.90
N GLY A 59 -11.46 -4.50 -9.17
CA GLY A 59 -12.30 -4.46 -7.97
C GLY A 59 -11.74 -5.27 -6.79
N PRO A 60 -12.33 -5.12 -5.59
CA PRO A 60 -11.80 -5.71 -4.34
C PRO A 60 -11.82 -7.25 -4.30
N LYS A 61 -12.54 -7.91 -5.22
CA LYS A 61 -12.58 -9.38 -5.33
C LYS A 61 -11.41 -9.98 -6.14
N GLY A 62 -10.59 -9.16 -6.81
CA GLY A 62 -9.50 -9.61 -7.67
C GLY A 62 -8.10 -9.62 -7.02
N ALA A 63 -7.96 -9.23 -5.75
CA ALA A 63 -6.68 -9.15 -5.07
C ALA A 63 -6.06 -10.52 -4.71
N LYS A 64 -6.74 -11.63 -5.05
CA LYS A 64 -6.19 -12.99 -5.03
C LYS A 64 -6.09 -13.55 -6.45
N ALA A 65 -5.29 -12.91 -7.30
CA ALA A 65 -4.93 -13.50 -8.59
C ALA A 65 -3.42 -13.39 -8.79
N LYS A 66 -2.79 -14.53 -8.48
CA LYS A 66 -1.41 -14.94 -8.79
C LYS A 66 -0.80 -14.15 -9.94
N THR A 67 0.36 -13.58 -9.70
CA THR A 67 1.33 -13.12 -10.70
C THR A 67 1.46 -14.19 -11.81
N PRO A 68 1.04 -13.92 -13.07
CA PRO A 68 1.41 -14.78 -14.17
C PRO A 68 2.73 -14.28 -14.75
N GLY A 69 3.77 -15.09 -14.62
CA GLY A 69 4.96 -15.02 -15.47
C GLY A 69 6.12 -14.17 -14.96
N ARG A 70 6.96 -14.76 -14.11
CA ARG A 70 8.41 -14.58 -14.24
C ARG A 70 9.04 -15.98 -14.15
N PRO A 71 9.80 -16.44 -15.15
CA PRO A 71 10.41 -17.76 -15.08
C PRO A 71 11.33 -17.80 -13.86
N ALA A 72 11.20 -18.87 -13.09
CA ALA A 72 11.98 -19.13 -11.89
C ALA A 72 13.46 -19.17 -12.25
N LYS A 73 14.18 -18.09 -11.96
CA LYS A 73 15.63 -18.18 -11.82
C LYS A 73 15.86 -18.80 -10.44
N ALA A 74 16.26 -20.08 -10.47
CA ALA A 74 16.68 -20.84 -9.32
C ALA A 74 17.70 -20.05 -8.49
N GLY A 75 17.59 -20.17 -7.17
CA GLY A 75 18.59 -19.68 -6.22
C GLY A 75 18.31 -18.27 -5.70
N ALA A 76 17.33 -18.15 -4.81
CA ALA A 76 17.40 -17.15 -3.76
C ALA A 76 16.95 -17.82 -2.47
N THR A 77 17.91 -18.01 -1.57
CA THR A 77 17.67 -18.14 -0.13
C THR A 77 16.63 -17.11 0.32
N PRO A 78 15.77 -17.40 1.32
CA PRO A 78 14.83 -16.42 1.83
C PRO A 78 15.61 -15.31 2.53
N LYS A 79 16.11 -14.35 1.74
CA LYS A 79 16.61 -13.08 2.22
C LYS A 79 15.36 -12.35 2.68
N GLY A 80 15.29 -12.12 4.00
CA GLY A 80 14.11 -11.67 4.72
C GLY A 80 13.27 -10.67 3.94
N GLU A 81 11.96 -10.82 4.06
CA GLU A 81 10.99 -9.85 3.52
C GLU A 81 11.48 -8.43 3.83
N PRO A 82 11.39 -7.50 2.86
CA PRO A 82 11.72 -6.11 3.13
C PRO A 82 10.83 -5.66 4.28
N MET A 83 11.46 -5.39 5.43
CA MET A 83 10.83 -4.92 6.64
C MET A 83 10.05 -3.65 6.27
N ASN A 84 8.73 -3.74 6.23
CA ASN A 84 7.88 -2.61 5.92
C ASN A 84 7.77 -1.78 7.20
N ILE A 85 8.75 -0.92 7.43
CA ILE A 85 8.91 -0.10 8.65
C ILE A 85 7.60 0.61 9.02
N ALA A 86 6.83 1.09 8.03
CA ALA A 86 5.53 1.72 8.27
C ALA A 86 4.50 0.76 8.89
N ASP A 87 4.41 -0.47 8.38
CA ASP A 87 3.50 -1.49 8.91
C ASP A 87 3.95 -1.97 10.29
N ASP A 88 5.27 -2.14 10.48
CA ASP A 88 5.85 -2.58 11.75
C ASP A 88 5.65 -1.54 12.85
N VAL A 89 5.81 -0.24 12.56
CA VAL A 89 5.52 0.83 13.51
C VAL A 89 4.03 0.85 13.90
N ILE A 90 3.12 0.56 12.96
CA ILE A 90 1.69 0.45 13.26
C ILE A 90 1.40 -0.78 14.12
N LEU A 91 2.05 -1.91 13.86
CA LEU A 91 1.92 -3.13 14.65
C LEU A 91 2.44 -2.92 16.07
N LEU A 92 3.62 -2.31 16.23
CA LEU A 92 4.19 -1.95 17.52
C LEU A 92 3.26 -1.04 18.29
N ARG A 93 2.71 0.00 17.66
CA ARG A 93 1.72 0.89 18.31
C ARG A 93 0.50 0.12 18.80
N LYS A 94 -0.05 -0.79 17.99
CA LYS A 94 -1.21 -1.62 18.39
C LYS A 94 -0.88 -2.53 19.57
N LEU A 95 0.31 -3.13 19.58
CA LEU A 95 0.78 -3.94 20.70
C LEU A 95 0.92 -3.09 21.97
N VAL A 96 1.51 -1.90 21.87
CA VAL A 96 1.65 -0.97 23.00
C VAL A 96 0.28 -0.58 23.56
N THR A 97 -0.71 -0.30 22.71
CA THR A 97 -2.08 0.02 23.18
C THR A 97 -2.75 -1.15 23.89
N ARG A 98 -2.46 -2.40 23.49
CA ARG A 98 -3.13 -3.60 24.02
C ARG A 98 -2.48 -4.16 25.28
N LEU A 99 -1.15 -4.16 25.34
CA LEU A 99 -0.35 -4.77 26.40
C LEU A 99 0.30 -3.73 27.32
N GLY A 100 0.41 -2.48 26.86
CA GLY A 100 1.19 -1.46 27.53
C GLY A 100 2.69 -1.62 27.25
N ALA A 101 3.40 -0.48 27.26
CA ALA A 101 4.83 -0.44 26.96
C ALA A 101 5.67 -1.32 27.91
N ARG A 102 5.26 -1.44 29.17
CA ARG A 102 6.00 -2.18 30.21
C ARG A 102 6.05 -3.69 29.95
N GLN A 103 4.94 -4.27 29.46
CA GLN A 103 4.86 -5.70 29.14
C GLN A 103 5.65 -6.05 27.88
N ILE A 104 5.72 -5.12 26.91
CA ILE A 104 6.53 -5.30 25.70
C ILE A 104 8.02 -5.29 26.04
N HIS A 105 8.46 -4.39 26.93
CA HIS A 105 9.83 -4.39 27.43
C HIS A 105 10.18 -5.72 28.11
N GLN A 106 9.32 -6.23 28.98
CA GLN A 106 9.54 -7.55 29.62
C GLN A 106 9.61 -8.68 28.60
N LEU A 107 8.79 -8.62 27.55
CA LEU A 107 8.82 -9.63 26.48
C LEU A 107 10.13 -9.59 25.70
N ILE A 108 10.64 -8.39 25.42
CA ILE A 108 11.93 -8.19 24.75
C ILE A 108 13.06 -8.72 25.63
N ASP A 109 13.03 -8.43 26.93
CA ASP A 109 14.06 -8.89 27.88
C ASP A 109 14.13 -10.43 28.00
N VAL A 110 13.00 -11.14 27.80
CA VAL A 110 12.96 -12.62 27.82
C VAL A 110 13.43 -13.25 26.49
N LEU A 111 13.29 -12.51 25.38
CA LEU A 111 13.61 -12.99 24.03
C LEU A 111 14.99 -12.54 23.53
N SER A 112 15.67 -11.67 24.28
CA SER A 112 17.04 -11.18 24.00
C SER A 112 18.08 -12.06 24.66
#